data_AF-A0A1B1BAE9-F1
#
_entry.id   AF-A0A1B1BAE9-F1
#
_cell.length_a   1.000
_cell.length_b   1.000
_cell.length_c   1.000
_cell.angle_alpha   90.00
_cell.angle_beta   90.00
_cell.angle_gamma   90.00
#
_symmetry.space_group_name_H-M   'P 1'
#
loop_
_entity.id
_entity.type
_entity.pdbx_description
1 polymer ?
#
loop_
_entity_poly.entity_id
_entity_poly.type
_entity_poly.pdbx_seq_one_letter_code
_entity_poly.pdbx_strand_id
1 'polypeptide(L)'
;MIPPVQAVEVTSSTREGLLVGGVIDMECGSTTITEERLLRNAFSRPIFRNSHRIAHRSGTNSPAPGGLRVVGIQGSTSEAALRSQSDIGFEYTFIGVPSIGAARNAFSNDQHVDAMVADEVILRSLLRGSAAAEDIRLMDVRLGEECYGFMMRHGDGALVHSVDAALDDVFASPDYLLLRKKWFHDELPGLGFGLEIDPADEMFVS
;
A
#
# COMPACT_ATOMS: atom_id res chain seq x y z
N MET A 1 -29.63 -19.35 -5.79
CA MET A 1 -28.25 -19.51 -6.30
C MET A 1 -27.54 -18.20 -6.04
N ILE A 2 -26.44 -18.19 -5.28
CA ILE A 2 -25.65 -16.98 -5.06
C ILE A 2 -24.88 -16.71 -6.37
N PRO A 3 -24.96 -15.52 -6.98
CA PRO A 3 -24.20 -15.21 -8.18
C PRO A 3 -22.69 -15.31 -7.89
N PRO A 4 -21.88 -15.71 -8.88
CA PRO A 4 -20.44 -15.80 -8.69
C PRO A 4 -19.85 -14.41 -8.40
N VAL A 5 -18.77 -14.38 -7.61
CA VAL A 5 -17.97 -13.17 -7.41
C VAL A 5 -17.38 -12.74 -8.75
N GLN A 6 -17.53 -11.46 -9.09
CA GLN A 6 -16.98 -10.86 -10.30
C GLN A 6 -15.87 -9.88 -9.92
N ALA A 7 -14.67 -10.08 -10.46
CA ALA A 7 -13.56 -9.16 -10.26
C ALA A 7 -13.71 -7.96 -11.19
N VAL A 8 -13.58 -6.76 -10.64
CA VAL A 8 -13.54 -5.49 -11.38
C VAL A 8 -12.21 -4.82 -11.07
N GLU A 9 -11.52 -4.37 -12.12
CA GLU A 9 -10.27 -3.64 -11.95
C GLU A 9 -10.52 -2.24 -11.37
N VAL A 10 -9.75 -1.88 -10.34
CA VAL A 10 -9.79 -0.58 -9.69
C VAL A 10 -8.38 -0.04 -9.48
N THR A 11 -8.29 1.28 -9.34
CA THR A 11 -7.08 2.00 -8.92
C THR A 11 -7.34 2.72 -7.61
N SER A 12 -6.28 3.19 -6.94
CA SER A 12 -6.42 4.02 -5.74
C SER A 12 -7.30 5.25 -5.97
N SER A 13 -7.32 5.81 -7.18
CA SER A 13 -8.12 6.98 -7.56
C SER A 13 -9.56 6.65 -7.97
N THR A 14 -9.86 5.42 -8.40
CA THR A 14 -11.19 5.03 -8.92
C THR A 14 -12.01 4.22 -7.93
N ARG A 15 -11.38 3.51 -6.99
CA ARG A 15 -12.05 2.58 -6.05
C ARG A 15 -13.25 3.18 -5.31
N GLU A 16 -13.11 4.38 -4.75
CA GLU A 16 -14.19 5.04 -3.98
C GLU A 16 -15.36 5.41 -4.89
N GLY A 17 -15.09 5.96 -6.09
CA GLY A 17 -16.12 6.29 -7.06
C GLY A 17 -16.87 5.07 -7.58
N LEU A 18 -16.16 3.97 -7.85
CA LEU A 18 -16.76 2.71 -8.31
C LEU A 18 -17.60 2.04 -7.22
N LEU A 19 -17.18 2.16 -5.96
CA LEU A 19 -17.94 1.67 -4.80
C LEU A 19 -19.23 2.48 -4.58
N VAL A 20 -19.12 3.82 -4.56
CA VAL A 20 -20.27 4.72 -4.41
C VAL A 20 -21.23 4.60 -5.59
N GLY A 21 -20.70 4.42 -6.80
CA GLY A 21 -21.47 4.21 -8.02
C GLY A 21 -22.13 2.83 -8.13
N GLY A 22 -21.86 1.90 -7.20
CA GLY A 22 -22.43 0.56 -7.20
C GLY A 22 -21.85 -0.38 -8.26
N VAL A 23 -20.69 -0.06 -8.84
CA VAL A 23 -19.98 -0.92 -9.80
C VAL A 23 -19.26 -2.07 -9.08
N ILE A 24 -18.81 -1.82 -7.85
CA ILE A 24 -18.28 -2.84 -6.95
C ILE A 24 -19.02 -2.82 -5.61
N ASP A 25 -19.02 -3.97 -4.92
CA ASP A 25 -19.61 -4.11 -3.58
C ASP A 25 -18.58 -3.94 -2.47
N MET A 26 -17.33 -4.33 -2.74
CA MET A 26 -16.22 -4.30 -1.80
C MET A 26 -14.89 -4.21 -2.56
N GLU A 27 -13.91 -3.54 -1.97
CA GLU A 27 -12.52 -3.55 -2.41
C GLU A 27 -11.65 -4.26 -1.36
N CYS A 28 -10.90 -5.26 -1.80
CA CYS A 28 -10.02 -6.09 -0.96
C CYS A 28 -8.55 -5.92 -1.35
N GLY A 29 -8.00 -4.73 -1.09
CA GLY A 29 -6.61 -4.41 -1.45
C GLY A 29 -5.90 -3.63 -0.36
N SER A 30 -5.15 -2.61 -0.78
CA SER A 30 -4.29 -1.80 0.09
C SER A 30 -4.95 -0.46 0.45
N THR A 31 -6.22 -0.49 0.85
CA THR A 31 -6.95 0.73 1.25
C THR A 31 -6.76 1.00 2.74
N THR A 32 -6.05 2.08 3.06
CA THR A 32 -5.93 2.58 4.44
C THR A 32 -7.27 3.01 5.00
N ILE A 33 -7.56 2.58 6.23
CA ILE A 33 -8.63 3.09 7.09
C ILE A 33 -8.21 4.47 7.62
N THR A 34 -8.95 5.52 7.27
CA THR A 34 -8.77 6.87 7.81
C THR A 34 -10.08 7.43 8.33
N GLU A 35 -10.03 8.37 9.27
CA GLU A 35 -11.23 9.06 9.76
C GLU A 35 -12.02 9.70 8.62
N GLU A 36 -11.35 10.36 7.67
CA GLU A 36 -11.98 10.98 6.50
C GLU A 36 -12.70 9.95 5.61
N ARG A 37 -12.14 8.75 5.45
CA ARG A 37 -12.78 7.68 4.66
C ARG A 37 -13.94 7.03 5.40
N LEU A 38 -13.86 6.90 6.72
CA LEU A 38 -14.95 6.36 7.55
C LEU A 38 -16.21 7.23 7.50
N LEU A 39 -16.09 8.52 7.18
CA LEU A 39 -17.24 9.41 6.94
C LEU A 39 -18.02 9.08 5.66
N ARG A 40 -17.42 8.35 4.71
CA ARG A 40 -17.97 8.14 3.36
C ARG A 40 -18.05 6.67 2.93
N ASN A 41 -17.35 5.79 3.64
CA ASN A 41 -17.24 4.36 3.36
C ASN A 41 -17.30 3.57 4.68
N ALA A 42 -17.67 2.30 4.58
CA ALA A 42 -17.49 1.33 5.65
C ALA A 42 -16.17 0.57 5.45
N PHE A 43 -15.62 0.03 6.53
CA PHE A 43 -14.43 -0.81 6.49
C PHE A 43 -14.66 -2.07 7.30
N SER A 44 -13.99 -3.15 6.91
CA SER A 44 -13.75 -4.29 7.80
C SER A 44 -12.88 -3.87 8.98
N ARG A 45 -12.71 -4.77 9.94
CA ARG A 45 -11.57 -4.69 10.86
C ARG A 45 -10.24 -4.62 10.11
N PRO A 46 -9.19 -4.07 10.72
CA PRO A 46 -7.85 -4.07 10.16
C PRO A 46 -7.43 -5.46 9.67
N ILE A 47 -6.74 -5.52 8.55
CA ILE A 47 -6.21 -6.77 7.96
C ILE A 47 -4.68 -6.79 7.84
N PHE A 48 -4.05 -5.63 7.90
CA PHE A 48 -2.61 -5.47 7.71
C PHE A 48 -2.19 -4.10 8.25
N ARG A 49 -1.16 -4.05 9.09
CA ARG A 49 -0.53 -2.81 9.55
C ARG A 49 0.61 -2.47 8.60
N ASN A 50 0.78 -1.20 8.31
CA ASN A 50 1.86 -0.73 7.47
C ASN A 50 2.34 0.65 7.90
N SER A 51 3.51 1.05 7.43
CA SER A 51 3.99 2.42 7.49
C SER A 51 4.43 2.88 6.11
N HIS A 52 4.43 4.19 5.88
CA HIS A 52 5.03 4.75 4.68
C HIS A 52 6.54 4.89 4.84
N ARG A 53 7.26 4.60 3.76
CA ARG A 53 8.72 4.79 3.67
C ARG A 53 9.04 5.53 2.39
N ILE A 54 10.30 5.93 2.27
CA ILE A 54 10.83 6.54 1.06
C ILE A 54 11.93 5.63 0.52
N ALA A 55 11.78 5.19 -0.72
CA ALA A 55 12.82 4.51 -1.48
C ALA A 55 13.62 5.54 -2.29
N HIS A 56 14.94 5.37 -2.35
CA HIS A 56 15.83 6.18 -3.19
C HIS A 56 16.90 5.29 -3.82
N ARG A 57 17.65 5.82 -4.79
CA ARG A 57 18.74 5.07 -5.42
C ARG A 57 20.05 5.19 -4.64
N SER A 58 20.85 4.13 -4.60
CA SER A 58 22.21 4.12 -4.04
C SER A 58 23.07 5.16 -4.78
N GLY A 59 23.86 5.94 -4.04
CA GLY A 59 24.71 6.99 -4.61
C GLY A 59 24.06 8.37 -4.73
N THR A 60 22.75 8.51 -4.48
CA THR A 60 22.11 9.81 -4.24
C THR A 60 22.43 10.34 -2.83
N ASN A 61 23.71 10.42 -2.47
CA ASN A 61 24.16 10.86 -1.13
C ASN A 61 24.22 12.38 -0.98
N SER A 62 23.71 13.13 -1.96
CA SER A 62 23.46 14.56 -1.78
C SER A 62 22.18 14.90 -2.54
N PRO A 63 21.17 15.47 -1.85
CA PRO A 63 20.10 16.15 -2.55
C PRO A 63 20.75 17.11 -3.55
N ALA A 64 20.21 17.18 -4.77
CA ALA A 64 20.55 18.26 -5.66
C ALA A 64 20.37 19.60 -4.92
N PRO A 65 20.97 20.71 -5.37
CA PRO A 65 20.85 22.02 -4.71
C PRO A 65 19.41 22.57 -4.52
N GLY A 66 18.37 21.82 -4.88
CA GLY A 66 16.95 22.13 -4.62
C GLY A 66 16.14 20.95 -4.04
N GLY A 67 16.78 20.00 -3.36
CA GLY A 67 16.12 18.88 -2.71
C GLY A 67 15.85 17.67 -3.61
N LEU A 68 15.23 16.63 -3.04
CA LEU A 68 14.85 15.41 -3.75
C LEU A 68 13.52 15.57 -4.48
N ARG A 69 13.41 15.01 -5.67
CA ARG A 69 12.15 14.88 -6.41
C ARG A 69 11.50 13.55 -6.04
N VAL A 70 10.48 13.61 -5.19
CA VAL A 70 9.83 12.43 -4.60
C VAL A 70 8.52 12.15 -5.34
N VAL A 71 8.46 11.02 -6.05
CA VAL A 71 7.22 10.57 -6.72
C VAL A 71 6.33 9.79 -5.75
N GLY A 72 5.02 9.96 -5.86
CA GLY A 72 4.03 9.19 -5.11
C GLY A 72 2.65 9.28 -5.75
N ILE A 73 1.73 8.45 -5.26
CA ILE A 73 0.34 8.50 -5.75
C ILE A 73 -0.30 9.80 -5.27
N GLN A 74 -0.87 10.58 -6.18
CA GLN A 74 -1.54 11.83 -5.84
C GLN A 74 -2.78 11.55 -4.98
N GLY A 75 -2.91 12.28 -3.87
CA GLY A 75 -3.99 12.14 -2.90
C GLY A 75 -3.91 10.88 -2.05
N SER A 76 -2.77 10.17 -2.04
CA SER A 76 -2.59 9.03 -1.15
C SER A 76 -2.35 9.48 0.29
N THR A 77 -2.51 8.53 1.21
CA THR A 77 -2.12 8.73 2.60
C THR A 77 -0.60 8.84 2.75
N SER A 78 0.17 8.21 1.86
CA SER A 78 1.64 8.37 1.81
C SER A 78 2.08 9.79 1.42
N GLU A 79 1.36 10.46 0.51
CA GLU A 79 1.57 11.88 0.22
C GLU A 79 1.23 12.74 1.45
N ALA A 80 0.08 12.50 2.07
CA ALA A 80 -0.35 13.24 3.26
C ALA A 80 0.66 13.08 4.41
N ALA A 81 1.16 11.86 4.65
CA ALA A 81 2.16 11.56 5.67
C ALA A 81 3.52 12.21 5.37
N LEU A 82 3.94 12.29 4.11
CA LEU A 82 5.14 13.01 3.71
C LEU A 82 5.00 14.52 3.94
N ARG A 83 3.86 15.10 3.57
CA ARG A 83 3.57 16.53 3.73
C ARG A 83 3.38 16.97 5.18
N SER A 84 2.95 16.07 6.06
CA SER A 84 2.73 16.38 7.48
C SER A 84 4.03 16.39 8.30
N GLN A 85 5.14 15.86 7.78
CA GLN A 85 6.43 15.97 8.44
C GLN A 85 6.98 17.39 8.31
N SER A 86 7.08 18.10 9.44
CA SER A 86 7.64 19.45 9.48
C SER A 86 9.16 19.48 9.26
N ASP A 87 9.87 18.39 9.61
CA ASP A 87 11.29 18.22 9.34
C ASP A 87 11.58 16.75 9.02
N ILE A 88 11.77 16.45 7.73
CA ILE A 88 12.15 15.11 7.26
C ILE A 88 13.68 14.98 7.09
N GLY A 89 14.45 16.01 7.43
CA GLY A 89 15.90 16.04 7.29
C GLY A 89 16.42 16.32 5.87
N PHE A 90 15.53 16.60 4.91
CA PHE A 90 15.89 17.01 3.56
C PHE A 90 14.79 17.84 2.89
N GLU A 91 15.18 18.71 1.96
CA GLU A 91 14.24 19.41 1.09
C GLU A 91 13.73 18.47 0.00
N TYR A 92 12.46 18.63 -0.41
CA TYR A 92 11.90 17.85 -1.50
C TYR A 92 10.85 18.60 -2.32
N THR A 93 10.62 18.12 -3.54
CA THR A 93 9.46 18.46 -4.37
C THR A 93 8.66 17.19 -4.64
N PHE A 94 7.35 17.21 -4.36
CA PHE A 94 6.47 16.06 -4.62
C PHE A 94 6.00 16.01 -6.07
N ILE A 95 6.05 14.82 -6.69
CA ILE A 95 5.54 14.53 -8.02
C ILE A 95 4.36 13.56 -7.88
N GLY A 96 3.15 14.08 -8.04
CA GLY A 96 1.92 13.27 -7.96
C GLY A 96 1.63 12.53 -9.27
N VAL A 97 1.33 11.24 -9.17
CA VAL A 97 0.92 10.39 -10.31
C VAL A 97 -0.34 9.58 -9.97
N PRO A 98 -1.11 9.08 -10.97
CA PRO A 98 -2.44 8.53 -10.70
C PRO A 98 -2.47 7.11 -10.12
N SER A 99 -1.36 6.36 -10.15
CA SER A 99 -1.33 4.96 -9.72
C SER A 99 0.05 4.52 -9.26
N ILE A 100 0.10 3.41 -8.53
CA ILE A 100 1.38 2.82 -8.11
C ILE A 100 2.23 2.37 -9.30
N GLY A 101 1.60 1.88 -10.37
CA GLY A 101 2.30 1.50 -11.60
C GLY A 101 2.98 2.70 -12.26
N ALA A 102 2.30 3.85 -12.31
CA ALA A 102 2.87 5.09 -12.81
C ALA A 102 4.03 5.58 -11.91
N ALA A 103 3.89 5.47 -10.58
CA ALA A 103 4.95 5.85 -9.65
C ALA A 103 6.19 4.97 -9.81
N ARG A 104 6.01 3.64 -9.93
CA ARG A 104 7.10 2.69 -10.20
C ARG A 104 7.77 2.98 -11.53
N ASN A 105 7.00 3.25 -12.58
CA ASN A 105 7.53 3.55 -13.90
C ASN A 105 8.37 4.85 -13.89
N ALA A 106 7.86 5.92 -13.27
CA ALA A 106 8.57 7.18 -13.12
C ALA A 106 9.84 6.99 -12.29
N PHE A 107 9.74 6.39 -11.10
CA PHE A 107 10.90 6.11 -10.27
C PHE A 107 11.96 5.27 -10.99
N SER A 108 11.56 4.31 -11.83
CA SER A 108 12.49 3.38 -12.50
C SER A 108 13.13 3.96 -13.77
N ASN A 109 12.44 4.83 -14.50
CA ASN A 109 12.85 5.22 -15.85
C ASN A 109 13.07 6.73 -16.02
N ASP A 110 12.53 7.58 -15.15
CA ASP A 110 12.73 9.02 -15.22
C ASP A 110 13.94 9.43 -14.38
N GLN A 111 14.97 9.95 -15.05
CA GLN A 111 16.19 10.43 -14.40
C GLN A 111 15.99 11.68 -13.54
N HIS A 112 14.83 12.33 -13.65
CA HIS A 112 14.43 13.45 -12.81
C HIS A 112 13.63 13.02 -11.57
N VAL A 113 13.50 11.72 -11.29
CA VAL A 113 12.87 11.22 -10.06
C VAL A 113 13.94 10.60 -9.17
N ASP A 114 14.18 11.21 -8.02
CA ASP A 114 15.24 10.81 -7.09
C ASP A 114 14.75 9.75 -6.10
N ALA A 115 13.47 9.83 -5.72
CA ALA A 115 12.89 9.04 -4.66
C ALA A 115 11.42 8.72 -4.92
N MET A 116 10.90 7.69 -4.24
CA MET A 116 9.51 7.27 -4.28
C MET A 116 8.97 7.08 -2.87
N VAL A 117 7.83 7.68 -2.56
CA VAL A 117 7.12 7.49 -1.28
C VAL A 117 5.91 6.57 -1.47
N ALA A 118 5.86 5.50 -0.69
CA ALA A 118 4.74 4.58 -0.66
C ALA A 118 4.76 3.74 0.62
N ASP A 119 3.76 2.88 0.74
CA ASP A 119 3.70 1.82 1.74
C ASP A 119 4.97 0.94 1.72
N GLU A 120 5.53 0.62 2.88
CA GLU A 120 6.77 -0.15 2.99
C GLU A 120 6.69 -1.48 2.22
N VAL A 121 5.57 -2.20 2.35
CA VAL A 121 5.38 -3.49 1.66
C VAL A 121 5.40 -3.34 0.14
N ILE A 122 4.85 -2.23 -0.38
CA ILE A 122 4.88 -1.90 -1.80
C ILE A 122 6.32 -1.60 -2.24
N LEU A 123 7.06 -0.82 -1.46
CA LEU A 123 8.46 -0.51 -1.77
C LEU A 123 9.36 -1.74 -1.67
N ARG A 124 9.13 -2.64 -0.72
CA ARG A 124 9.82 -3.95 -0.64
C ARG A 124 9.58 -4.78 -1.91
N SER A 125 8.36 -4.84 -2.42
CA SER A 125 8.09 -5.52 -3.70
C SER A 125 8.81 -4.88 -4.90
N LEU A 126 9.10 -3.58 -4.84
CA LEU A 126 9.88 -2.87 -5.85
C LEU A 126 11.37 -3.20 -5.74
N LEU A 127 11.92 -3.21 -4.53
CA LEU A 127 13.30 -3.62 -4.28
C LEU A 127 13.57 -5.02 -4.82
N ARG A 128 12.65 -5.96 -4.62
CA ARG A 128 12.84 -7.37 -4.97
C ARG A 128 12.61 -7.70 -6.43
N GLY A 129 11.71 -6.98 -7.09
CA GLY A 129 11.40 -7.20 -8.51
C GLY A 129 12.20 -6.36 -9.50
N SER A 130 13.05 -5.46 -9.04
CA SER A 130 13.86 -4.61 -9.91
C SER A 130 15.16 -5.30 -10.31
N ALA A 131 15.53 -5.26 -11.59
CA ALA A 131 16.87 -5.64 -12.03
C ALA A 131 17.98 -4.75 -11.41
N ALA A 132 17.61 -3.56 -10.92
CA ALA A 132 18.47 -2.64 -10.19
C ALA A 132 18.24 -2.72 -8.66
N ALA A 133 17.80 -3.88 -8.14
CA ALA A 133 17.56 -4.11 -6.72
C ALA A 133 18.73 -3.67 -5.82
N GLU A 134 19.96 -3.88 -6.29
CA GLU A 134 21.19 -3.55 -5.55
C GLU A 134 21.37 -2.05 -5.36
N ASP A 135 20.75 -1.24 -6.23
CA ASP A 135 20.86 0.21 -6.29
C ASP A 135 19.67 0.92 -5.66
N ILE A 136 18.78 0.25 -4.94
CA ILE A 136 17.64 0.93 -4.27
C ILE A 136 17.72 0.66 -2.76
N ARG A 137 17.48 1.70 -1.96
CA ARG A 137 17.51 1.67 -0.49
C ARG A 137 16.25 2.35 0.07
N LEU A 138 15.81 1.89 1.23
CA LEU A 138 14.78 2.58 2.01
C LEU A 138 15.45 3.51 3.00
N MET A 139 15.00 4.75 3.09
CA MET A 139 15.38 5.67 4.15
C MET A 139 14.85 5.18 5.49
N ASP A 140 15.62 5.34 6.57
CA ASP A 140 15.22 4.90 7.92
C ASP A 140 13.97 5.60 8.46
N VAL A 141 13.65 6.79 7.95
CA VAL A 141 12.43 7.51 8.30
C VAL A 141 11.19 6.67 8.00
N ARG A 142 10.31 6.55 9.00
CA ARG A 142 8.96 5.98 8.87
C ARG A 142 7.95 7.11 8.98
N LEU A 143 7.00 7.19 8.05
CA LEU A 143 6.01 8.26 8.01
C LEU A 143 4.67 7.68 8.45
N GLY A 144 4.38 7.79 9.74
CA GLY A 144 3.12 7.34 10.34
C GLY A 144 2.91 5.83 10.33
N GLU A 145 1.80 5.42 10.94
CA GLU A 145 1.32 4.05 10.96
C GLU A 145 -0.12 4.02 10.47
N GLU A 146 -0.43 3.01 9.67
CA GLU A 146 -1.71 2.85 9.02
C GLU A 146 -2.15 1.39 9.07
N CYS A 147 -3.46 1.19 8.97
CA CYS A 147 -4.06 -0.13 8.83
C CYS A 147 -4.84 -0.19 7.53
N TYR A 148 -4.65 -1.25 6.76
CA TYR A 148 -5.55 -1.58 5.67
C TYR A 148 -6.82 -2.23 6.20
N GLY A 149 -7.91 -2.02 5.48
CA GLY A 149 -9.18 -2.73 5.67
C GLY A 149 -9.88 -2.88 4.33
N PHE A 150 -10.79 -3.86 4.24
CA PHE A 150 -11.63 -4.00 3.07
C PHE A 150 -12.66 -2.88 3.04
N MET A 151 -12.67 -2.10 1.97
CA MET A 151 -13.55 -0.95 1.83
C MET A 151 -14.89 -1.38 1.25
N MET A 152 -15.97 -0.99 1.90
CA MET A 152 -17.35 -1.33 1.55
C MET A 152 -18.21 -0.06 1.53
N ARG A 153 -19.39 -0.14 0.90
CA ARG A 153 -20.34 0.98 0.87
C ARG A 153 -20.71 1.39 2.30
N HIS A 154 -20.77 2.71 2.52
CA HIS A 154 -21.22 3.26 3.79
C HIS A 154 -22.65 2.80 4.12
N GLY A 155 -22.88 2.44 5.38
CA GLY A 155 -24.19 1.98 5.87
C GLY A 155 -24.49 0.49 5.64
N ASP A 156 -23.65 -0.27 4.93
CA ASP A 156 -23.84 -1.70 4.70
C ASP A 156 -23.32 -2.56 5.87
N GLY A 157 -23.92 -2.38 7.05
CA GLY A 157 -23.49 -3.06 8.28
C GLY A 157 -23.61 -4.59 8.23
N ALA A 158 -24.54 -5.12 7.43
CA ALA A 158 -24.70 -6.56 7.25
C ALA A 158 -23.53 -7.17 6.48
N LEU A 159 -23.07 -6.51 5.41
CA LEU A 159 -21.87 -6.93 4.68
C LEU A 159 -20.63 -6.82 5.57
N VAL A 160 -20.45 -5.71 6.29
CA VAL A 160 -19.33 -5.53 7.23
C VAL A 160 -19.29 -6.66 8.26
N HIS A 161 -20.42 -6.97 8.90
CA HIS A 161 -20.48 -8.05 9.88
C HIS A 161 -20.12 -9.42 9.28
N SER A 162 -20.59 -9.69 8.07
CA SER A 162 -20.29 -10.96 7.38
C SER A 162 -18.82 -11.08 6.99
N VAL A 163 -18.22 -9.97 6.55
CA VAL A 163 -16.79 -9.89 6.21
C VAL A 163 -15.93 -10.03 7.45
N ASP A 164 -16.26 -9.34 8.53
CA ASP A 164 -15.53 -9.43 9.79
C ASP A 164 -15.59 -10.83 10.39
N ALA A 165 -16.75 -11.50 10.35
CA ALA A 165 -16.86 -12.90 10.79
C ALA A 165 -15.97 -13.84 9.96
N ALA A 166 -15.93 -13.65 8.63
CA ALA A 166 -15.06 -14.44 7.76
C ALA A 166 -13.56 -14.16 8.01
N LEU A 167 -13.21 -12.90 8.29
CA LEU A 167 -11.83 -12.54 8.67
C LEU A 167 -11.44 -13.17 10.00
N ASP A 168 -12.35 -13.21 10.98
CA ASP A 168 -12.11 -13.84 12.28
C ASP A 168 -11.83 -15.34 12.14
N ASP A 169 -12.61 -16.03 11.31
CA ASP A 169 -12.37 -17.44 10.99
C ASP A 169 -10.99 -17.65 10.33
N VAL A 170 -10.60 -16.74 9.42
CA VAL A 170 -9.28 -16.79 8.78
C VAL A 170 -8.17 -16.55 9.80
N PHE A 171 -8.26 -15.51 10.61
CA PHE A 171 -7.21 -15.14 11.58
C PHE A 171 -7.04 -16.18 12.69
N ALA A 172 -8.13 -16.82 13.11
CA ALA A 172 -8.10 -17.91 14.09
C ALA A 172 -7.59 -19.24 13.48
N SER A 173 -7.60 -19.38 12.15
CA SER A 173 -7.17 -20.61 11.48
C SER A 173 -5.65 -20.78 11.52
N PRO A 174 -5.14 -22.01 11.74
CA PRO A 174 -3.71 -22.31 11.58
C PRO A 174 -3.20 -22.00 10.16
N ASP A 175 -4.09 -21.96 9.17
CA ASP A 175 -3.76 -21.65 7.78
C ASP A 175 -3.38 -20.17 7.58
N TYR A 176 -3.67 -19.27 8.54
CA TYR A 176 -3.30 -17.86 8.40
C TYR A 176 -1.78 -17.67 8.34
N LEU A 177 -1.01 -18.44 9.11
CA LEU A 177 0.46 -18.42 9.01
C LEU A 177 0.93 -18.89 7.63
N LEU A 178 0.27 -19.90 7.05
CA LEU A 178 0.57 -20.39 5.70
C LEU A 178 0.22 -19.34 4.63
N LEU A 179 -0.89 -18.62 4.81
CA LEU A 179 -1.29 -17.53 3.94
C LEU A 179 -0.24 -16.39 3.96
N ARG A 180 0.19 -15.98 5.15
CA ARG A 180 1.25 -14.97 5.32
C ARG A 180 2.56 -15.42 4.68
N LYS A 181 2.99 -16.65 4.95
CA LYS A 181 4.19 -17.24 4.35
C LYS A 181 4.12 -17.23 2.83
N LYS A 182 3.00 -17.66 2.25
CA LYS A 182 2.81 -17.72 0.80
C LYS A 182 2.95 -16.35 0.12
N TRP A 183 2.40 -15.29 0.71
CA TRP A 183 2.30 -13.98 0.06
C TRP A 183 3.39 -12.98 0.46
N PHE A 184 4.07 -13.19 1.58
CA PHE A 184 5.02 -12.22 2.12
C PHE A 184 6.43 -12.79 2.34
N HIS A 185 6.59 -14.11 2.33
CA HIS A 185 7.91 -14.74 2.49
C HIS A 185 8.33 -15.50 1.24
N ASP A 186 7.50 -16.43 0.78
CA ASP A 186 7.77 -17.32 -0.35
C ASP A 186 7.78 -16.57 -1.69
N GLU A 187 8.24 -17.26 -2.73
CA GLU A 187 8.22 -16.74 -4.08
C GLU A 187 6.79 -16.43 -4.54
N LEU A 188 6.58 -15.19 -4.97
CA LEU A 188 5.28 -14.73 -5.45
C LEU A 188 4.97 -15.34 -6.82
N PRO A 189 3.73 -15.83 -7.03
CA PRO A 189 3.34 -16.45 -8.29
C PRO A 189 3.62 -15.56 -9.51
N GLY A 190 4.45 -16.06 -10.43
CA GLY A 190 4.77 -15.38 -11.69
C GLY A 190 5.77 -14.23 -11.58
N LEU A 191 6.33 -13.96 -10.39
CA LEU A 191 7.26 -12.85 -10.18
C LEU A 191 8.72 -13.29 -9.98
N GLY A 192 8.98 -14.54 -9.59
CA GLY A 192 10.35 -15.06 -9.45
C GLY A 192 11.11 -14.54 -8.20
N PHE A 193 10.42 -13.86 -7.28
CA PHE A 193 10.98 -13.41 -5.99
C PHE A 193 9.92 -13.40 -4.89
N GLY A 194 10.34 -13.50 -3.63
CA GLY A 194 9.53 -13.25 -2.43
C GLY A 194 9.84 -11.90 -1.78
N LEU A 195 9.01 -11.47 -0.82
CA LEU A 195 9.23 -10.20 -0.10
C LEU A 195 10.16 -10.35 1.13
N GLU A 196 10.47 -11.58 1.53
CA GLU A 196 11.29 -11.90 2.72
C GLU A 196 10.84 -11.20 4.00
N ILE A 197 9.52 -11.03 4.15
CA ILE A 197 8.91 -10.58 5.40
C ILE A 197 8.65 -11.82 6.26
N ASP A 198 9.03 -11.75 7.54
CA ASP A 198 8.77 -12.82 8.49
C ASP A 198 7.25 -13.00 8.65
N PRO A 199 6.68 -14.19 8.40
CA PRO A 199 5.25 -14.43 8.61
C PRO A 199 4.75 -14.18 10.04
N ALA A 200 5.66 -14.10 11.02
CA ALA A 200 5.37 -13.76 12.42
C ALA A 200 5.51 -12.26 12.75
N ASP A 201 5.82 -11.41 11.76
CA ASP A 201 5.98 -9.96 11.94
C ASP A 201 4.70 -9.30 12.48
N GLU A 202 4.88 -8.24 13.27
CA GLU A 202 3.79 -7.48 13.90
C GLU A 202 2.90 -6.72 12.90
N MET A 203 3.34 -6.60 11.63
CA MET A 203 2.52 -6.05 10.56
C MET A 203 1.25 -6.87 10.29
N PHE A 204 1.26 -8.16 10.61
CA PHE A 204 0.11 -9.02 10.48
C PHE A 204 -0.79 -8.92 11.71
N VAL A 205 -2.03 -8.53 11.50
CA VAL A 205 -3.06 -8.54 12.55
C VAL A 205 -3.64 -9.94 12.72
N SER A 206 -4.03 -10.28 13.94
CA SER A 206 -4.72 -11.52 14.31
C SER A 206 -5.75 -11.24 15.38
#